data_AF-A0AAD3AL63-F1
#
_entry.id   AF-A0AAD3AL63-F1
#
_cell.length_a   1.000
_cell.length_b   1.000
_cell.length_c   1.000
_cell.angle_alpha   90.00
_cell.angle_beta   90.00
_cell.angle_gamma   90.00
#
_symmetry.space_group_name_H-M   'P 1'
#
loop_
_entity.id
_entity.type
_entity.pdbx_description
1 polymer ?
#
loop_
_entity_poly.entity_id
_entity_poly.type
_entity_poly.pdbx_seq_one_letter_code
_entity_poly.pdbx_strand_id
1 'polypeptide(L)'
;MESERFVLAAPSIDTIEKYLFGKFGMYIRSARNLPRIGVPVSAEDEHSDVNIETREYEGVERFALVAPDGSAVAVGSADKITATADLKKLALYLNATIDQIEASMLDPDGTPLFERR
;
A
#
# COMPACT_ATOMS: atom_id res chain seq x y z
N MET A 1 -6.36 19.25 -19.55
CA MET A 1 -6.93 18.27 -18.61
C MET A 1 -6.35 16.93 -18.99
N GLU A 2 -5.63 16.27 -18.09
CA GLU A 2 -5.20 14.89 -18.34
C GLU A 2 -6.39 13.96 -18.21
N SER A 3 -6.36 12.85 -18.94
CA SER A 3 -7.36 11.78 -18.80
C SER A 3 -7.26 11.13 -17.42
N GLU A 4 -8.40 10.73 -16.87
CA GLU A 4 -8.46 9.94 -15.64
C GLU A 4 -7.62 8.67 -15.77
N ARG A 5 -6.97 8.28 -14.67
CA ARG A 5 -6.13 7.09 -14.61
C ARG A 5 -6.60 6.22 -13.45
N PHE A 6 -6.67 4.91 -13.70
CA PHE A 6 -6.95 3.93 -12.68
C PHE A 6 -5.85 3.94 -11.60
N VAL A 7 -6.26 3.98 -10.34
CA VAL A 7 -5.34 4.02 -9.18
C VAL A 7 -5.43 2.72 -8.39
N LEU A 8 -6.64 2.41 -7.90
CA LEU A 8 -6.90 1.26 -7.05
C LEU A 8 -8.36 0.85 -7.16
N ALA A 9 -8.62 -0.46 -7.08
CA ALA A 9 -9.90 -1.03 -6.70
C ALA A 9 -9.69 -2.04 -5.56
N ALA A 10 -10.68 -2.18 -4.68
CA ALA A 10 -10.68 -3.21 -3.64
C ALA A 10 -12.14 -3.61 -3.33
N PRO A 11 -12.40 -4.87 -2.93
CA PRO A 11 -13.74 -5.34 -2.60
C PRO A 11 -14.26 -4.83 -1.25
N SER A 12 -13.38 -4.27 -0.40
CA SER A 12 -13.72 -3.77 0.94
C SER A 12 -13.37 -2.29 1.08
N ILE A 13 -14.27 -1.52 1.70
CA ILE A 13 -14.02 -0.11 2.03
C ILE A 13 -12.89 0.05 3.04
N ASP A 14 -12.70 -0.91 3.96
CA ASP A 14 -11.60 -0.92 4.93
C ASP A 14 -10.23 -0.92 4.23
N THR A 15 -10.09 -1.72 3.16
CA THR A 15 -8.87 -1.74 2.33
C THR A 15 -8.64 -0.39 1.64
N ILE A 16 -9.71 0.23 1.13
CA ILE A 16 -9.63 1.55 0.49
C ILE A 16 -9.20 2.61 1.50
N GLU A 17 -9.79 2.62 2.71
CA GLU A 17 -9.42 3.56 3.77
C GLU A 17 -7.95 3.41 4.14
N LYS A 18 -7.49 2.20 4.46
CA LYS A 18 -6.08 1.92 4.78
C LYS A 18 -5.13 2.37 3.67
N TYR A 19 -5.48 2.16 2.40
CA TYR A 19 -4.72 2.69 1.27
C TYR A 19 -4.64 4.22 1.30
N LEU A 20 -5.76 4.91 1.50
CA LEU A 20 -5.83 6.37 1.47
C LEU A 20 -5.07 6.99 2.65
N PHE A 21 -5.20 6.44 3.86
CA PHE A 21 -4.42 6.86 5.03
C PHE A 21 -2.92 6.70 4.77
N GLY A 22 -2.52 5.55 4.23
CA GLY A 22 -1.13 5.31 3.86
C GLY A 22 -0.60 6.26 2.79
N LYS A 23 -1.38 6.48 1.72
CA LYS A 23 -1.00 7.32 0.58
C LYS A 23 -0.88 8.79 0.99
N PHE A 24 -1.91 9.34 1.62
CA PHE A 24 -1.91 10.75 2.03
C PHE A 24 -1.00 11.00 3.24
N GLY A 25 -0.84 10.02 4.11
CA GLY A 25 0.16 10.04 5.17
C GLY A 25 1.58 10.29 4.66
N MET A 26 1.98 9.64 3.56
CA MET A 26 3.29 9.87 2.94
C MET A 26 3.45 11.30 2.40
N TYR A 27 2.38 11.90 1.87
CA TYR A 27 2.41 13.32 1.47
C TYR A 27 2.54 14.24 2.69
N ILE A 28 1.82 13.94 3.78
CA ILE A 28 1.92 14.70 5.04
C ILE A 28 3.33 14.62 5.62
N ARG A 29 3.96 13.43 5.63
CA ARG A 29 5.37 13.27 6.02
C ARG A 29 6.30 14.18 5.25
N SER A 30 6.16 14.16 3.93
CA SER A 30 6.97 14.98 3.02
C SER A 30 6.77 16.47 3.28
N ALA A 31 5.53 16.93 3.47
CA ALA A 31 5.21 18.32 3.74
C ALA A 31 5.80 18.81 5.09
N ARG A 32 6.01 17.88 6.04
CA ARG A 32 6.64 18.15 7.34
C ARG A 32 8.16 18.00 7.33
N ASN A 33 8.77 17.74 6.17
CA ASN A 33 10.21 17.48 6.03
C ASN A 33 10.73 16.34 6.92
N LEU A 34 9.89 15.32 7.18
CA LEU A 34 10.33 14.14 7.92
C LEU A 34 11.26 13.26 7.06
N PRO A 35 12.18 12.50 7.67
CA PRO A 35 13.03 11.56 6.96
C PRO A 35 12.26 10.54 6.13
N ARG A 36 12.90 10.06 5.06
CA ARG A 36 12.38 8.97 4.24
C ARG A 36 12.35 7.68 5.06
N ILE A 37 11.26 6.94 4.87
CA ILE A 37 11.00 5.66 5.52
C ILE A 37 10.75 4.58 4.47
N GLY A 38 11.02 3.34 4.82
CA GLY A 38 10.85 2.15 3.99
C GLY A 38 10.05 1.08 4.72
N VAL A 39 9.42 0.19 3.93
CA VAL A 39 8.82 -1.03 4.48
C VAL A 39 9.96 -1.87 5.09
N PRO A 40 9.81 -2.37 6.33
CA PRO A 40 10.83 -3.19 6.98
C PRO A 40 11.16 -4.42 6.14
N VAL A 41 12.44 -4.83 6.10
CA VAL A 41 12.85 -6.02 5.35
C VAL A 41 12.18 -7.28 5.91
N SER A 42 12.04 -7.37 7.24
CA SER A 42 11.30 -8.46 7.91
C SER A 42 9.83 -8.49 7.51
N ALA A 43 9.20 -7.35 7.20
CA ALA A 43 7.83 -7.33 6.72
C ALA A 43 7.70 -7.86 5.28
N GLU A 44 8.78 -7.86 4.50
CA GLU A 44 8.82 -8.53 3.18
C GLU A 44 8.92 -10.06 3.32
N ASP A 45 9.52 -10.56 4.40
CA ASP A 45 9.77 -12.00 4.61
C ASP A 45 8.75 -12.69 5.55
N GLU A 46 8.07 -11.99 6.47
CA GLU A 46 7.35 -12.66 7.57
C GLU A 46 5.83 -12.46 7.65
N HIS A 47 5.19 -11.47 6.99
CA HIS A 47 3.88 -11.03 7.49
C HIS A 47 2.76 -10.72 6.50
N SER A 48 2.87 -11.04 5.21
CA SER A 48 1.71 -10.92 4.33
C SER A 48 1.37 -12.26 3.70
N ASP A 49 0.32 -12.89 4.22
CA ASP A 49 -0.42 -13.99 3.58
C ASP A 49 -0.87 -13.64 2.14
N VAL A 50 -0.75 -12.37 1.75
CA VAL A 50 -1.04 -11.87 0.43
C VAL A 50 0.19 -11.81 -0.49
N ASN A 51 -0.01 -12.15 -1.76
CA ASN A 51 1.00 -12.10 -2.81
C ASN A 51 0.65 -11.06 -3.88
N ILE A 52 1.66 -10.54 -4.59
CA ILE A 52 1.43 -9.66 -5.75
C ILE A 52 1.44 -10.50 -7.03
N GLU A 53 0.32 -10.51 -7.75
CA GLU A 53 0.13 -11.23 -9.00
C GLU A 53 -0.36 -10.31 -10.12
N THR A 54 -0.32 -10.78 -11.37
CA THR A 54 -1.03 -10.13 -12.48
C THR A 54 -2.44 -10.70 -12.60
N ARG A 55 -3.45 -9.82 -12.70
CA ARG A 55 -4.86 -10.18 -12.91
C ARG A 55 -5.47 -9.27 -13.98
N GLU A 56 -6.37 -9.82 -14.79
CA GLU A 56 -7.22 -9.00 -15.65
C GLU A 56 -8.23 -8.24 -14.79
N TYR A 57 -8.35 -6.94 -15.00
CA TYR A 57 -9.38 -6.10 -14.37
C TYR A 57 -9.78 -4.98 -15.33
N GLU A 58 -11.07 -4.91 -15.65
CA GLU A 58 -11.64 -3.98 -16.65
C GLU A 58 -10.95 -4.06 -18.02
N GLY A 59 -10.63 -5.29 -18.47
CA GLY A 59 -10.01 -5.53 -19.78
C GLY A 59 -8.52 -5.14 -19.87
N VAL A 60 -7.87 -4.89 -18.73
CA VAL A 60 -6.44 -4.56 -18.65
C VAL A 60 -5.75 -5.51 -17.68
N GLU A 61 -4.58 -6.04 -18.05
CA GLU A 61 -3.72 -6.75 -17.10
C GLU A 61 -3.11 -5.77 -16.09
N ARG A 62 -3.39 -6.00 -14.81
CA ARG A 62 -2.98 -5.15 -13.69
C ARG A 62 -2.32 -5.97 -12.61
N PHE A 63 -1.55 -5.31 -11.75
CA PHE A 63 -1.04 -5.96 -10.55
C PHE A 63 -2.10 -5.96 -9.46
N ALA A 64 -2.25 -7.07 -8.77
CA ALA A 64 -3.21 -7.28 -7.70
C ALA A 64 -2.53 -7.86 -6.46
N LEU A 65 -3.03 -7.48 -5.30
CA LEU A 65 -2.70 -8.10 -4.03
C LEU A 65 -3.73 -9.21 -3.78
N VAL A 66 -3.26 -10.45 -3.65
CA VAL A 66 -4.07 -11.67 -3.68
C VAL A 66 -3.89 -12.44 -2.38
N ALA A 67 -4.97 -12.76 -1.68
CA ALA A 67 -4.96 -13.54 -0.43
C ALA A 67 -4.67 -15.04 -0.67
N PRO A 68 -4.36 -15.84 0.37
CA PRO A 68 -4.03 -17.27 0.21
C PRO A 68 -5.14 -18.10 -0.44
N ASP A 69 -6.39 -17.67 -0.28
CA ASP A 69 -7.56 -18.30 -0.89
C ASP A 69 -7.72 -17.98 -2.39
N GLY A 70 -6.81 -17.17 -2.95
CA GLY A 70 -6.78 -16.75 -4.35
C GLY A 70 -7.67 -15.54 -4.66
N SER A 71 -8.34 -14.96 -3.66
CA SER A 71 -9.17 -13.77 -3.84
C SER A 71 -8.33 -12.49 -3.95
N ALA A 72 -8.76 -11.54 -4.80
CA ALA A 72 -8.11 -10.25 -4.91
C ALA A 72 -8.54 -9.33 -3.76
N VAL A 73 -7.57 -8.93 -2.93
CA VAL A 73 -7.75 -7.96 -1.84
C VAL A 73 -7.66 -6.52 -2.37
N ALA A 74 -6.86 -6.30 -3.40
CA ALA A 74 -6.78 -5.02 -4.10
C ALA A 74 -6.23 -5.22 -5.52
N VAL A 75 -6.64 -4.34 -6.44
CA VAL A 75 -6.10 -4.25 -7.80
C VAL A 75 -5.52 -2.85 -7.98
N GLY A 76 -4.25 -2.77 -8.34
CA GLY A 76 -3.51 -1.53 -8.53
C GLY A 76 -3.30 -1.17 -10.00
N SER A 77 -2.36 -0.25 -10.23
CA SER A 77 -1.96 0.18 -11.57
C SER A 77 -1.45 -0.97 -12.45
N ALA A 78 -1.47 -0.76 -13.76
CA ALA A 78 -0.76 -1.62 -14.73
C ALA A 78 0.75 -1.30 -14.79
N ASP A 79 1.19 -0.18 -14.23
CA ASP A 79 2.61 0.17 -14.13
C ASP A 79 3.29 -0.64 -13.02
N LYS A 80 4.25 -1.50 -13.38
CA LYS A 80 4.90 -2.43 -12.45
C LYS A 80 5.57 -1.73 -11.27
N ILE A 81 6.26 -0.62 -11.51
CA ILE A 81 7.03 0.07 -10.46
C ILE A 81 6.07 0.70 -9.46
N THR A 82 5.11 1.48 -9.96
CA THR A 82 4.10 2.14 -9.13
C THR A 82 3.26 1.12 -8.38
N ALA A 83 2.76 0.09 -9.08
CA ALA A 83 1.88 -0.89 -8.48
C ALA A 83 2.58 -1.73 -7.42
N THR A 84 3.80 -2.22 -7.68
CA THR A 84 4.53 -3.01 -6.66
C THR A 84 4.87 -2.17 -5.42
N ALA A 85 5.26 -0.91 -5.58
CA ALA A 85 5.53 -0.02 -4.46
C ALA A 85 4.27 0.29 -3.63
N ASP A 86 3.14 0.55 -4.29
CA ASP A 86 1.86 0.84 -3.61
C ASP A 86 1.28 -0.41 -2.95
N LEU A 87 1.27 -1.55 -3.64
CA LEU A 87 0.71 -2.80 -3.12
C LEU A 87 1.55 -3.39 -1.98
N LYS A 88 2.88 -3.26 -2.00
CA LYS A 88 3.74 -3.64 -0.85
C LYS A 88 3.38 -2.86 0.41
N LYS A 89 3.20 -1.55 0.29
CA LYS A 89 2.76 -0.71 1.42
C LYS A 89 1.34 -1.08 1.86
N LEU A 90 0.44 -1.35 0.92
CA LEU A 90 -0.92 -1.77 1.24
C LEU A 90 -0.92 -3.09 2.01
N ALA A 91 -0.07 -4.06 1.63
CA ALA A 91 0.08 -5.32 2.36
C ALA A 91 0.46 -5.09 3.83
N LEU A 92 1.39 -4.16 4.09
CA LEU A 92 1.75 -3.74 5.45
C LEU A 92 0.56 -3.09 6.19
N TYR A 93 -0.20 -2.22 5.53
CA TYR A 93 -1.35 -1.54 6.15
C TYR A 93 -2.52 -2.46 6.48
N LEU A 94 -2.72 -3.53 5.71
CA LEU A 94 -3.83 -4.45 5.92
C LEU A 94 -3.79 -5.11 7.30
N ASN A 95 -2.58 -5.33 7.84
CA ASN A 95 -2.32 -5.89 9.17
C ASN A 95 -2.25 -4.83 10.29
N ALA A 96 -2.43 -3.55 9.97
CA ALA A 96 -2.34 -2.45 10.91
C ALA A 96 -3.72 -1.82 11.17
N THR A 97 -3.84 -1.18 12.33
CA THR A 97 -4.95 -0.24 12.62
C THR A 97 -4.69 1.11 11.95
N ILE A 98 -5.74 1.88 11.69
CA ILE A 98 -5.61 3.25 11.17
C ILE A 98 -4.74 4.10 12.10
N ASP A 99 -4.92 3.99 13.42
CA ASP A 99 -4.11 4.71 14.41
C ASP A 99 -2.61 4.39 14.30
N GLN A 100 -2.25 3.13 14.05
CA GLN A 100 -0.85 2.74 13.82
C GLN A 100 -0.31 3.34 12.51
N ILE A 101 -1.12 3.37 11.45
CA ILE A 101 -0.74 4.00 10.18
C ILE A 101 -0.49 5.49 10.41
N GLU A 102 -1.42 6.20 11.05
CA GLU A 102 -1.28 7.62 11.34
C GLU A 102 -0.07 7.92 12.21
N ALA A 103 0.13 7.15 13.30
CA ALA A 103 1.27 7.30 14.19
C ALA A 103 2.60 7.16 13.41
N SER A 104 2.69 6.13 12.56
CA SER A 104 3.85 5.93 11.68
C SER A 104 4.06 7.03 10.65
N MET A 105 3.02 7.77 10.26
CA MET A 105 3.16 8.91 9.36
C MET A 105 3.61 10.19 10.07
N LEU A 106 3.60 10.21 11.40
CA LEU A 106 4.04 11.37 12.17
C LEU A 106 5.37 11.12 12.91
N ASP A 107 5.74 9.86 13.07
CA ASP A 107 6.98 9.46 13.72
C ASP A 107 8.22 9.70 12.84
N PRO A 108 9.29 10.37 13.30
CA PRO A 108 10.46 10.66 12.48
C PRO A 108 11.13 9.42 11.86
N ASP A 109 11.11 8.28 12.55
CA ASP A 109 11.73 7.04 12.11
C ASP A 109 10.72 6.08 11.46
N GLY A 110 9.43 6.44 11.48
CA GLY A 110 8.35 5.69 10.82
C GLY A 110 7.72 4.60 11.67
N THR A 111 8.05 4.55 12.96
CA THR A 111 7.56 3.51 13.87
C THR A 111 6.06 3.65 14.15
N PRO A 112 5.30 2.55 14.38
CA PRO A 112 5.76 1.17 14.42
C PRO A 112 5.84 0.43 13.07
N LEU A 113 5.29 0.97 11.98
CA LEU A 113 5.10 0.19 10.74
C LEU A 113 6.29 0.24 9.80
N PHE A 114 7.12 1.27 9.88
CA PHE A 114 8.23 1.49 8.97
C PHE A 114 9.55 1.65 9.70
N GLU A 115 10.61 1.60 8.90
CA GLU A 115 11.97 1.89 9.33
C GLU A 115 12.56 3.02 8.49
N ARG A 116 13.54 3.71 9.07
CA ARG A 116 14.27 4.76 8.39
C ARG A 116 15.08 4.18 7.23
N ARG A 117 15.06 4.87 6.08
CA ARG A 117 15.81 4.49 4.87
C ARG A 117 17.13 5.24 4.72
#